data_AF-A0A0N5D077-F1
#
_entry.id   AF-A0A0N5D077-F1
#
_cell.length_a   1.000
_cell.length_b   1.000
_cell.length_c   1.000
_cell.angle_alpha   90.00
_cell.angle_beta   90.00
_cell.angle_gamma   90.00
#
_symmetry.space_group_name_H-M   'P 1'
#
loop_
_entity.id
_entity.type
_entity.pdbx_description
1 polymer ?
#
loop_
_entity_poly.entity_id
_entity_poly.type
_entity_poly.pdbx_seq_one_letter_code
_entity_poly.pdbx_strand_id
1 'polypeptide(L)'
;MMLFCARFSPSVHLRAINDKMGTRKSLFITVDKNYYDLRDILACKQNMKFFYIFTIFNLVGQKFPDTEESISRVDLPLFMVESLPSLKVIPPSEFSSIQMQVLQASPEHVNIMHWNQFYFILCKHIAKLIPAMEGRMLSETALYTFLQRSGWVINCGLHLGIKSHKIDCTEEQLYQVSFNSALRFSRWFNSRQTVARKRKSSQLPRN
;
A
#
# COMPACT_ATOMS: atom_id res chain seq x y z
N MET A 1 9.72 15.73 -23.97
CA MET A 1 9.58 14.27 -24.03
C MET A 1 10.92 13.65 -23.61
N MET A 2 11.09 13.35 -22.32
CA MET A 2 12.32 12.71 -21.81
C MET A 2 11.94 11.36 -21.22
N LEU A 3 12.44 10.30 -21.85
CA LEU A 3 12.36 8.92 -21.39
C LEU A 3 13.32 8.73 -20.22
N PHE A 4 12.81 8.48 -19.02
CA PHE A 4 13.59 7.90 -17.93
C PHE A 4 13.41 6.38 -17.96
N CYS A 5 14.44 5.69 -18.47
CA CYS A 5 14.56 4.24 -18.47
C CYS A 5 15.13 3.82 -17.10
N ALA A 6 14.28 3.41 -16.17
CA ALA A 6 14.72 2.80 -14.91
C ALA A 6 14.93 1.30 -15.14
N ARG A 7 16.20 0.87 -15.14
CA ARG A 7 16.60 -0.54 -15.14
C ARG A 7 16.10 -1.21 -13.84
N PHE A 8 15.06 -2.02 -13.94
CA PHE A 8 14.75 -3.03 -12.94
C PHE A 8 15.72 -4.21 -13.12
N SER A 9 16.49 -4.52 -12.09
CA SER A 9 17.33 -5.72 -12.04
C SER A 9 16.48 -6.89 -11.52
N PRO A 10 16.31 -8.00 -12.28
CA PRO A 10 15.63 -9.18 -11.80
C PRO A 10 16.64 -10.10 -11.11
N SER A 11 16.63 -10.16 -9.79
CA SER A 11 17.34 -11.23 -9.07
C SER A 11 16.43 -12.44 -8.93
N VAL A 12 16.26 -13.17 -10.04
CA VAL A 12 15.83 -14.57 -10.02
C VAL A 12 17.10 -15.42 -9.94
N HIS A 13 17.38 -16.00 -8.78
CA HIS A 13 18.29 -17.13 -8.69
C HIS A 13 17.71 -18.25 -7.82
N LEU A 14 17.23 -19.26 -8.53
CA LEU A 14 17.15 -20.67 -8.17
C LEU A 14 18.15 -21.11 -7.11
N ARG A 15 17.70 -21.94 -6.17
CA ARG A 15 18.37 -23.23 -5.90
C ARG A 15 17.42 -24.22 -5.24
N ALA A 16 17.23 -25.34 -5.94
CA ALA A 16 16.60 -26.54 -5.45
C ALA A 16 17.65 -27.41 -4.71
N ILE A 17 17.15 -28.17 -3.73
CA ILE A 17 17.62 -29.46 -3.18
C ILE A 17 19.01 -29.49 -2.51
N ASN A 18 19.01 -29.75 -1.19
CA ASN A 18 19.79 -30.86 -0.66
C ASN A 18 19.17 -31.42 0.64
N ASP A 19 18.91 -32.72 0.60
CA ASP A 19 18.41 -33.57 1.67
C ASP A 19 19.53 -33.89 2.69
N LYS A 20 19.11 -34.23 3.92
CA LYS A 20 19.87 -34.92 4.99
C LYS A 20 21.04 -34.17 5.65
N MET A 21 20.74 -33.51 6.78
CA MET A 21 21.38 -33.80 8.08
C MET A 21 20.79 -32.87 9.15
N GLY A 22 20.38 -33.45 10.28
CA GLY A 22 19.83 -32.74 11.42
C GLY A 22 20.80 -31.70 11.95
N THR A 23 20.51 -30.44 11.69
CA THR A 23 21.03 -29.30 12.43
C THR A 23 19.83 -28.45 12.78
N ARG A 24 19.65 -28.19 14.08
CA ARG A 24 18.63 -27.27 14.60
C ARG A 24 18.80 -25.94 13.87
N LYS A 25 17.94 -25.67 12.89
CA LYS A 25 17.84 -24.37 12.26
C LYS A 25 17.44 -23.41 13.38
N SER A 26 18.36 -22.57 13.82
CA SER A 26 17.99 -21.37 14.56
C SER A 26 16.97 -20.66 13.68
N LEU A 27 15.71 -20.64 14.12
CA LEU A 27 14.67 -19.85 13.50
C LEU A 27 15.10 -18.39 13.69
N PHE A 28 15.90 -17.87 12.76
CA PHE A 28 15.99 -16.45 12.57
C PHE A 28 14.60 -16.03 12.10
N ILE A 29 13.78 -15.58 13.06
CA ILE A 29 12.52 -14.91 12.75
C ILE A 29 12.95 -13.62 12.04
N THR A 30 12.99 -13.66 10.71
CA THR A 30 13.18 -12.49 9.89
C THR A 30 11.94 -11.63 10.05
N VAL A 31 12.02 -10.64 10.94
CA VAL A 31 10.99 -9.62 11.10
C VAL A 31 10.85 -8.88 9.78
N ASP A 32 9.63 -8.84 9.22
CA ASP A 32 9.35 -8.08 7.99
C ASP A 32 9.78 -6.62 8.21
N LYS A 33 10.40 -6.00 7.19
CA LYS A 33 10.82 -4.60 7.22
C LYS A 33 9.65 -3.64 7.55
N ASN A 34 8.42 -4.07 7.29
CA ASN A 34 7.22 -3.28 7.58
C ASN A 34 6.67 -3.46 9.01
N TYR A 35 7.29 -4.26 9.87
CA TYR A 35 6.81 -4.56 11.23
C TYR A 35 6.53 -3.31 12.09
N TYR A 36 7.26 -2.22 11.85
CA TYR A 36 7.08 -0.95 12.57
C TYR A 36 6.27 0.10 11.79
N ASP A 37 5.76 -0.20 10.60
CA ASP A 37 4.91 0.76 9.88
C ASP A 37 3.51 0.77 10.51
N LEU A 38 3.22 1.86 11.23
CA LEU A 38 1.93 2.06 11.88
C LEU A 38 0.73 1.97 10.92
N ARG A 39 0.90 2.37 9.64
CA ARG A 39 -0.21 2.26 8.66
C ARG A 39 -0.45 0.82 8.26
N ASP A 40 0.61 0.03 8.14
CA ASP A 40 0.53 -1.39 7.86
C ASP A 40 -0.18 -2.10 9.03
N ILE A 41 0.19 -1.78 10.28
CA ILE A 41 -0.49 -2.29 11.48
C ILE A 41 -1.97 -1.90 11.50
N LEU A 42 -2.30 -0.63 11.22
CA LEU A 42 -3.68 -0.15 11.21
C LEU A 42 -4.50 -0.74 10.05
N ALA A 43 -3.89 -0.94 8.89
CA ALA A 43 -4.52 -1.63 7.76
C ALA A 43 -4.82 -3.09 8.13
N CYS A 44 -3.83 -3.80 8.67
CA CYS A 44 -3.96 -5.21 9.04
C CYS A 44 -4.89 -5.46 10.25
N LYS A 45 -5.24 -4.42 11.01
CA LYS A 45 -6.27 -4.48 12.05
C LYS A 45 -7.70 -4.59 11.48
N GLN A 46 -7.92 -4.21 10.22
CA GLN A 46 -9.27 -4.24 9.64
C GLN A 46 -9.84 -5.66 9.61
N ASN A 47 -11.12 -5.78 9.96
CA ASN A 47 -11.84 -7.04 9.92
C ASN A 47 -12.18 -7.41 8.49
N MET A 48 -12.00 -8.68 8.18
CA MET A 48 -12.16 -9.25 6.86
C MET A 48 -13.03 -10.49 6.99
N LYS A 49 -13.75 -10.83 5.91
CA LYS A 49 -14.66 -11.98 5.88
C LYS A 49 -13.92 -13.23 5.40
N PHE A 50 -14.12 -14.34 6.08
CA PHE A 50 -13.45 -15.61 5.77
C PHE A 50 -14.39 -16.79 5.79
N PHE A 51 -14.03 -17.79 5.01
CA PHE A 51 -14.51 -19.16 5.15
C PHE A 51 -13.43 -20.03 5.79
N TYR A 52 -13.85 -20.87 6.74
CA TYR A 52 -12.95 -21.81 7.41
C TYR A 52 -13.59 -23.18 7.60
N ILE A 53 -12.73 -24.19 7.69
CA ILE A 53 -13.06 -25.56 8.02
C ILE A 53 -12.85 -25.75 9.52
N PHE A 54 -13.68 -26.59 10.16
CA PHE A 54 -13.97 -26.65 11.60
C PHE A 54 -12.83 -26.67 12.63
N THR A 55 -11.56 -26.69 12.24
CA THR A 55 -10.43 -26.81 13.17
C THR A 55 -10.06 -25.52 13.90
N ILE A 56 -10.68 -24.37 13.59
CA ILE A 56 -10.24 -23.05 14.07
C ILE A 56 -11.14 -22.48 15.20
N PHE A 57 -12.30 -23.10 15.51
CA PHE A 57 -13.26 -22.60 16.52
C PHE A 57 -12.61 -22.28 17.88
N ASN A 58 -11.77 -23.20 18.38
CA ASN A 58 -11.08 -23.04 19.65
C ASN A 58 -10.08 -21.87 19.67
N LEU A 59 -9.51 -21.53 18.52
CA LEU A 59 -8.55 -20.41 18.39
C LEU A 59 -9.25 -19.05 18.33
N VAL A 60 -10.48 -19.02 17.80
CA VAL A 60 -11.26 -17.80 17.62
C VAL A 60 -12.24 -17.56 18.78
N GLY A 61 -12.32 -18.50 19.73
CA GLY A 61 -13.23 -18.42 20.87
C GLY A 61 -14.71 -18.54 20.47
N GLN A 62 -14.99 -19.07 19.28
CA GLN A 62 -16.35 -19.32 18.81
C GLN A 62 -16.79 -20.72 19.22
N LYS A 63 -18.07 -20.83 19.62
CA LYS A 63 -18.68 -22.14 19.83
C LYS A 63 -18.74 -22.89 18.51
N PHE A 64 -18.54 -24.20 18.57
CA PHE A 64 -18.71 -25.08 17.41
C PHE A 64 -20.11 -24.87 16.81
N PRO A 65 -20.28 -24.84 15.48
CA PRO A 65 -21.59 -24.61 14.88
C PRO A 65 -22.47 -25.81 15.22
N ASP A 66 -23.69 -25.54 15.68
CA ASP A 66 -24.70 -26.59 15.89
C ASP A 66 -25.25 -27.13 14.56
N THR A 67 -24.86 -26.53 13.42
CA THR A 67 -25.29 -26.87 12.06
C THR A 67 -24.30 -27.79 11.33
N GLU A 68 -24.81 -28.73 10.53
CA GLU A 68 -24.02 -29.65 9.67
C GLU A 68 -23.25 -28.95 8.53
N GLU A 69 -23.25 -27.62 8.47
CA GLU A 69 -22.55 -26.88 7.41
C GLU A 69 -21.04 -26.98 7.60
N SER A 70 -20.38 -27.61 6.62
CA SER A 70 -18.94 -27.86 6.69
C SER A 70 -18.05 -26.61 6.63
N ILE A 71 -18.64 -25.46 6.34
CA ILE A 71 -17.96 -24.20 6.06
C ILE A 71 -18.69 -23.10 6.83
N SER A 72 -18.01 -22.51 7.81
CA SER A 72 -18.52 -21.38 8.57
C SER A 72 -17.91 -20.06 8.11
N ARG A 73 -18.65 -18.97 8.29
CA ARG A 73 -18.18 -17.60 8.04
C ARG A 73 -17.72 -16.95 9.33
N VAL A 74 -16.58 -16.26 9.29
CA VAL A 74 -16.09 -15.46 10.42
C VAL A 74 -15.50 -14.15 9.96
N ASP A 75 -15.66 -13.14 10.80
CA ASP A 75 -14.99 -11.85 10.68
C ASP A 75 -13.76 -11.84 11.59
N LEU A 76 -12.57 -11.73 11.00
CA LEU A 76 -11.30 -11.68 11.73
C LEU A 76 -10.43 -10.52 11.26
N PRO A 77 -9.60 -9.94 12.14
CA PRO A 77 -8.56 -9.02 11.71
C PRO A 77 -7.60 -9.68 10.72
N LEU A 78 -7.19 -8.94 9.68
CA LEU A 78 -6.30 -9.43 8.63
C LEU A 78 -4.97 -10.00 9.16
N PHE A 79 -4.39 -9.40 10.20
CA PHE A 79 -3.14 -9.89 10.80
C PHE A 79 -3.27 -11.31 11.40
N MET A 80 -4.45 -11.70 11.89
CA MET A 80 -4.66 -13.06 12.42
C MET A 80 -4.77 -14.07 11.29
N VAL A 81 -5.33 -13.67 10.17
CA VAL A 81 -5.62 -14.54 9.03
C VAL A 81 -4.35 -15.03 8.36
N GLU A 82 -3.33 -14.17 8.24
CA GLU A 82 -2.02 -14.56 7.70
C GLU A 82 -1.39 -15.71 8.49
N SER A 83 -1.76 -15.88 9.77
CA SER A 83 -1.23 -16.92 10.64
C SER A 83 -2.06 -18.21 10.69
N LEU A 84 -3.27 -18.22 10.09
CA LEU A 84 -4.21 -19.32 10.20
C LEU A 84 -4.16 -20.25 8.96
N PRO A 85 -4.02 -21.56 9.14
CA PRO A 85 -4.01 -22.51 8.03
C PRO A 85 -5.41 -22.66 7.41
N SER A 86 -5.46 -22.87 6.09
CA SER A 86 -6.68 -23.29 5.36
C SER A 86 -7.90 -22.34 5.47
N LEU A 87 -7.67 -21.03 5.53
CA LEU A 87 -8.71 -20.01 5.36
C LEU A 87 -8.88 -19.64 3.89
N LYS A 88 -10.13 -19.50 3.43
CA LYS A 88 -10.44 -18.82 2.16
C LYS A 88 -10.90 -17.40 2.47
N VAL A 89 -10.11 -16.43 2.02
CA VAL A 89 -10.41 -15.01 2.18
C VAL A 89 -11.48 -14.59 1.19
N ILE A 90 -12.47 -13.83 1.67
CA ILE A 90 -13.44 -13.13 0.83
C ILE A 90 -12.99 -11.66 0.78
N PRO A 91 -12.49 -11.19 -0.38
CA PRO A 91 -12.15 -9.78 -0.53
C PRO A 91 -13.35 -8.88 -0.22
N PRO A 92 -13.14 -7.75 0.46
CA PRO A 92 -14.11 -6.69 0.58
C PRO A 92 -14.65 -6.22 -0.77
N SER A 93 -15.85 -5.64 -0.76
CA SER A 93 -16.55 -5.23 -1.99
C SER A 93 -15.78 -4.22 -2.83
N GLU A 94 -14.95 -3.38 -2.21
CA GLU A 94 -14.06 -2.43 -2.89
C GLU A 94 -12.97 -3.09 -3.74
N PHE A 95 -12.69 -4.38 -3.53
CA PHE A 95 -11.77 -5.20 -4.32
C PHE A 95 -12.50 -6.18 -5.24
N SER A 96 -13.82 -6.00 -5.44
CA SER A 96 -14.59 -6.81 -6.39
C SER A 96 -14.17 -6.55 -7.84
N SER A 97 -14.41 -7.53 -8.71
CA SER A 97 -14.11 -7.45 -10.14
C SER A 97 -14.74 -6.22 -10.82
N ILE A 98 -15.95 -5.84 -10.42
CA ILE A 98 -16.65 -4.66 -10.92
C ILE A 98 -15.88 -3.38 -10.55
N GLN A 99 -15.49 -3.23 -9.28
CA GLN A 99 -14.73 -2.06 -8.85
C GLN A 99 -13.34 -2.01 -9.48
N MET A 100 -12.71 -3.18 -9.69
CA MET A 100 -11.45 -3.27 -10.42
C MET A 100 -11.58 -2.81 -11.87
N GLN A 101 -12.66 -3.18 -12.57
CA GLN A 101 -12.92 -2.69 -13.93
C GLN A 101 -13.15 -1.18 -13.97
N VAL A 102 -13.88 -0.62 -13.00
CA VAL A 102 -14.05 0.84 -12.86
C VAL A 102 -12.70 1.53 -12.69
N LEU A 103 -11.83 0.99 -11.83
CA LEU A 103 -10.48 1.51 -11.62
C LEU A 103 -9.59 1.41 -12.86
N GLN A 104 -9.72 0.36 -13.67
CA GLN A 104 -8.99 0.23 -14.92
C GLN A 104 -9.48 1.24 -15.97
N ALA A 105 -10.78 1.52 -16.01
CA ALA A 105 -11.38 2.45 -16.96
C ALA A 105 -11.08 3.92 -16.64
N SER A 106 -11.18 4.33 -15.37
CA SER A 106 -10.99 5.74 -14.98
C SER A 106 -10.46 5.89 -13.55
N PRO A 107 -9.17 5.60 -13.31
CA PRO A 107 -8.61 5.60 -11.97
C PRO A 107 -8.62 6.99 -11.31
N GLU A 108 -8.44 8.07 -12.09
CA GLU A 108 -8.36 9.45 -11.59
C GLU A 108 -9.66 9.98 -10.97
N HIS A 109 -10.80 9.46 -11.42
CA HIS A 109 -12.11 9.97 -11.02
C HIS A 109 -12.62 9.30 -9.73
N VAL A 110 -12.09 8.12 -9.42
CA VAL A 110 -12.47 7.32 -8.26
C VAL A 110 -11.98 7.96 -6.95
N ASN A 111 -12.87 7.99 -5.96
CA ASN A 111 -12.55 8.38 -4.60
C ASN A 111 -12.11 7.14 -3.79
N ILE A 112 -10.82 6.80 -3.89
CA ILE A 112 -10.24 5.64 -3.22
C ILE A 112 -10.31 5.78 -1.71
N MET A 113 -10.12 7.01 -1.19
CA MET A 113 -10.21 7.31 0.24
C MET A 113 -11.58 6.93 0.83
N HIS A 114 -12.66 7.16 0.08
CA HIS A 114 -14.01 6.81 0.51
C HIS A 114 -14.24 5.29 0.54
N TRP A 115 -13.59 4.55 -0.35
CA TRP A 115 -13.66 3.09 -0.34
C TRP A 115 -12.86 2.52 0.83
N ASN A 116 -11.59 2.89 0.94
CA ASN A 116 -10.76 2.49 2.06
C ASN A 116 -9.54 3.43 2.20
N GLN A 117 -9.32 3.96 3.41
CA GLN A 117 -8.17 4.83 3.69
C GLN A 117 -6.81 4.13 3.52
N PHE A 118 -6.78 2.79 3.57
CA PHE A 118 -5.57 1.96 3.42
C PHE A 118 -5.61 1.11 2.13
N TYR A 119 -6.33 1.55 1.10
CA TYR A 119 -6.63 0.76 -0.10
C TYR A 119 -5.43 0.02 -0.70
N PHE A 120 -4.33 0.71 -1.01
CA PHE A 120 -3.17 0.08 -1.65
C PHE A 120 -2.40 -0.86 -0.70
N ILE A 121 -2.35 -0.54 0.60
CA ILE A 121 -1.73 -1.39 1.62
C ILE A 121 -2.53 -2.70 1.73
N LEU A 122 -3.85 -2.61 1.92
CA LEU A 122 -4.71 -3.78 2.03
C LEU A 122 -4.67 -4.64 0.77
N CYS A 123 -4.67 -4.02 -0.40
CA CYS A 123 -4.54 -4.72 -1.67
C CYS A 123 -3.32 -5.65 -1.70
N LYS A 124 -2.16 -5.15 -1.25
CA LYS A 124 -0.91 -5.94 -1.16
C LYS A 124 -1.04 -7.15 -0.25
N HIS A 125 -1.77 -7.06 0.85
CA HIS A 125 -1.99 -8.18 1.76
C HIS A 125 -3.03 -9.16 1.20
N ILE A 126 -4.18 -8.66 0.75
CA ILE A 126 -5.28 -9.48 0.19
C ILE A 126 -4.80 -10.28 -1.01
N ALA A 127 -4.02 -9.67 -1.90
CA ALA A 127 -3.50 -10.33 -3.10
C ALA A 127 -2.65 -11.58 -2.80
N LYS A 128 -2.04 -11.66 -1.62
CA LYS A 128 -1.26 -12.85 -1.18
C LYS A 128 -2.14 -13.97 -0.63
N LEU A 129 -3.36 -13.64 -0.20
CA LEU A 129 -4.25 -14.54 0.52
C LEU A 129 -5.34 -15.16 -0.37
N ILE A 130 -5.56 -14.62 -1.56
CA ILE A 130 -6.53 -15.12 -2.53
C ILE A 130 -5.86 -15.98 -3.61
N PRO A 131 -6.61 -16.76 -4.40
CA PRO A 131 -6.07 -17.57 -5.49
C PRO A 131 -5.15 -16.78 -6.43
N ALA A 132 -4.08 -17.42 -6.89
CA ALA A 132 -2.99 -16.74 -7.62
C ALA A 132 -3.45 -15.91 -8.83
N MET A 133 -4.46 -16.37 -9.59
CA MET A 133 -5.00 -15.63 -10.73
C MET A 133 -5.72 -14.34 -10.30
N GLU A 134 -6.60 -14.44 -9.29
CA GLU A 134 -7.35 -13.31 -8.75
C GLU A 134 -6.42 -12.32 -8.05
N GLY A 135 -5.47 -12.83 -7.25
CA GLY A 135 -4.44 -12.03 -6.58
C GLY A 135 -3.55 -11.27 -7.54
N ARG A 136 -3.21 -11.90 -8.68
CA ARG A 136 -2.48 -11.24 -9.76
C ARG A 136 -3.28 -10.11 -10.40
N MET A 137 -4.54 -10.36 -10.78
CA MET A 137 -5.39 -9.32 -11.36
C MET A 137 -5.58 -8.13 -10.40
N LEU A 138 -5.76 -8.42 -9.11
CA LEU A 138 -5.88 -7.41 -8.06
C LEU A 138 -4.60 -6.57 -7.95
N SER A 139 -3.44 -7.22 -7.92
CA SER A 139 -2.13 -6.56 -7.86
C SER A 139 -1.85 -5.70 -9.10
N GLU A 140 -2.14 -6.22 -10.29
CA GLU A 140 -1.95 -5.50 -11.56
C GLU A 140 -2.86 -4.28 -11.63
N THR A 141 -4.13 -4.41 -11.21
CA THR A 141 -5.08 -3.30 -11.15
C THR A 141 -4.60 -2.22 -10.19
N ALA A 142 -4.21 -2.58 -8.97
CA ALA A 142 -3.73 -1.61 -7.99
C ALA A 142 -2.46 -0.89 -8.45
N LEU A 143 -1.51 -1.62 -9.05
CA LEU A 143 -0.31 -1.03 -9.63
C LEU A 143 -0.65 -0.06 -10.75
N TYR A 144 -1.52 -0.46 -11.69
CA TYR A 144 -1.98 0.39 -12.79
C TYR A 144 -2.64 1.67 -12.27
N THR A 145 -3.59 1.53 -11.34
CA THR A 145 -4.30 2.67 -10.72
C THR A 145 -3.34 3.63 -10.04
N PHE A 146 -2.40 3.12 -9.24
CA PHE A 146 -1.41 3.95 -8.55
C PHE A 146 -0.53 4.71 -9.54
N LEU A 147 -0.07 4.05 -10.60
CA LEU A 147 0.77 4.68 -11.63
C LEU A 147 0.03 5.79 -12.37
N GLN A 148 -1.19 5.55 -12.83
CA GLN A 148 -1.99 6.57 -13.52
C GLN A 148 -2.25 7.80 -12.65
N ARG A 149 -2.57 7.59 -11.37
CA ARG A 149 -2.89 8.69 -10.44
C ARG A 149 -1.66 9.42 -9.91
N SER A 150 -0.49 8.76 -9.85
CA SER A 150 0.72 9.31 -9.25
C SER A 150 1.14 10.65 -9.83
N GLY A 151 1.04 10.82 -11.16
CA GLY A 151 1.37 12.06 -11.85
C GLY A 151 0.52 13.24 -11.37
N TRP A 152 -0.79 13.03 -11.26
CA TRP A 152 -1.72 14.04 -10.74
C TRP A 152 -1.43 14.38 -9.27
N VAL A 153 -1.22 13.38 -8.41
CA VAL A 153 -0.91 13.57 -6.98
C VAL A 153 0.38 14.37 -6.79
N ILE A 154 1.45 14.02 -7.53
CA ILE A 154 2.73 14.73 -7.51
C ILE A 154 2.53 16.17 -7.97
N ASN A 155 1.82 16.37 -9.09
CA ASN A 155 1.56 17.69 -9.64
C ASN A 155 0.82 18.61 -8.65
N CYS A 156 -0.20 18.08 -7.95
CA CYS A 156 -0.88 18.79 -6.87
C CYS A 156 0.08 19.21 -5.75
N GLY A 157 0.98 18.33 -5.32
CA GLY A 157 1.98 18.66 -4.30
C GLY A 157 2.98 19.72 -4.76
N LEU A 158 3.50 19.61 -5.98
CA LEU A 158 4.51 20.52 -6.53
C LEU A 158 4.01 21.96 -6.69
N HIS A 159 2.75 22.13 -7.08
CA HIS A 159 2.13 23.45 -7.23
C HIS A 159 1.57 24.02 -5.91
N LEU A 160 1.95 23.43 -4.76
CA LEU A 160 1.45 23.82 -3.43
C LEU A 160 -0.09 23.82 -3.38
N GLY A 161 -0.71 22.93 -4.16
CA GLY A 161 -2.15 22.81 -4.27
C GLY A 161 -2.78 22.18 -3.03
N ILE A 162 -4.09 22.36 -2.89
CA ILE A 162 -4.88 21.77 -1.80
C ILE A 162 -4.83 20.24 -1.92
N LYS A 163 -4.56 19.55 -0.80
CA LYS A 163 -4.63 18.09 -0.71
C LYS A 163 -6.01 17.60 -1.15
N SER A 164 -6.04 16.66 -2.09
CA SER A 164 -7.30 16.05 -2.50
C SER A 164 -7.87 15.14 -1.41
N HIS A 165 -9.20 15.12 -1.26
CA HIS A 165 -9.91 14.19 -0.36
C HIS A 165 -10.09 12.80 -0.98
N LYS A 166 -9.66 12.59 -2.23
CA LYS A 166 -9.86 11.33 -2.99
C LYS A 166 -8.73 10.32 -2.85
N ILE A 167 -7.63 10.70 -2.21
CA ILE A 167 -6.39 9.92 -2.15
C ILE A 167 -6.28 9.12 -0.86
N ASP A 168 -5.78 7.90 -0.95
CA ASP A 168 -5.55 7.06 0.23
C ASP A 168 -4.29 7.50 1.01
N CYS A 169 -3.98 6.81 2.10
CA CYS A 169 -2.79 7.11 2.90
C CYS A 169 -1.47 6.93 2.14
N THR A 170 -1.40 6.02 1.17
CA THR A 170 -0.20 5.75 0.36
C THR A 170 0.07 6.90 -0.60
N GLU A 171 -0.96 7.32 -1.32
CA GLU A 171 -0.93 8.50 -2.19
C GLU A 171 -0.69 9.79 -1.39
N GLU A 172 -1.22 9.87 -0.17
CA GLU A 172 -0.92 10.99 0.73
C GLU A 172 0.57 11.10 1.05
N GLN A 173 1.30 9.99 1.26
CA GLN A 173 2.75 10.07 1.42
C GLN A 173 3.44 10.69 0.22
N LEU A 174 3.02 10.29 -0.98
CA LEU A 174 3.56 10.81 -2.23
C LEU A 174 3.28 12.31 -2.36
N TYR A 175 2.07 12.75 -2.03
CA TYR A 175 1.70 14.17 -1.97
C TYR A 175 2.58 14.92 -0.97
N GLN A 176 2.74 14.42 0.26
CA GLN A 176 3.52 15.08 1.31
C GLN A 176 4.99 15.23 0.93
N VAL A 177 5.59 14.21 0.32
CA VAL A 177 6.98 14.29 -0.16
C VAL A 177 7.10 15.35 -1.26
N SER A 178 6.15 15.38 -2.19
CA SER A 178 6.14 16.35 -3.30
C SER A 178 5.96 17.78 -2.79
N PHE A 179 4.98 18.00 -1.91
CA PHE A 179 4.69 19.30 -1.28
C PHE A 179 5.89 19.82 -0.47
N ASN A 180 6.46 18.99 0.40
CA ASN A 180 7.60 19.38 1.21
C ASN A 180 8.83 19.70 0.35
N SER A 181 9.03 18.96 -0.75
CA SER A 181 10.12 19.21 -1.69
C SER A 181 9.94 20.57 -2.38
N ALA A 182 8.74 20.88 -2.88
CA ALA A 182 8.42 22.17 -3.48
C ALA A 182 8.57 23.33 -2.48
N LEU A 183 8.09 23.16 -1.25
CA LEU A 183 8.21 24.16 -0.20
C LEU A 183 9.67 24.45 0.17
N ARG A 184 10.49 23.40 0.33
CA ARG A 184 11.93 23.53 0.60
C ARG A 184 12.64 24.23 -0.55
N PHE A 185 12.33 23.86 -1.79
CA PHE A 185 12.90 24.50 -2.98
C PHE A 185 12.53 25.99 -3.04
N SER A 186 11.25 26.32 -2.87
CA SER A 186 10.76 27.71 -2.87
C SER A 186 11.45 28.56 -1.78
N ARG A 187 11.55 28.04 -0.55
CA ARG A 187 12.25 28.72 0.55
C ARG A 187 13.73 28.95 0.22
N TRP A 188 14.42 27.92 -0.27
CA TRP A 188 15.82 28.03 -0.66
C TRP A 188 16.01 29.05 -1.79
N PHE A 189 15.20 28.98 -2.84
CA PHE A 189 15.28 29.86 -4.01
C PHE A 189 15.04 31.32 -3.62
N ASN A 190 13.99 31.59 -2.84
CA ASN A 190 13.66 32.95 -2.38
C ASN A 190 14.72 33.49 -1.41
N SER A 191 15.31 32.65 -0.56
CA SER A 191 16.41 33.08 0.33
C SER A 191 17.61 33.59 -0.48
N ARG A 192 17.97 32.90 -1.57
CA ARG A 192 19.07 33.28 -2.47
C ARG A 192 18.77 34.59 -3.18
N GLN A 193 17.56 34.76 -3.70
CA GLN A 193 17.14 36.02 -4.31
C GLN A 193 17.18 37.18 -3.31
N THR A 194 16.70 36.96 -2.09
CA THR A 194 16.68 37.99 -1.04
C THR A 194 18.10 38.43 -0.68
N VAL A 195 19.04 37.49 -0.53
CA VAL A 195 20.46 37.79 -0.28
C VAL A 195 21.07 38.56 -1.46
N ALA A 196 20.79 38.16 -2.70
CA ALA A 196 21.28 38.86 -3.89
C ALA A 196 20.76 40.30 -3.98
N ARG A 197 19.48 40.54 -3.66
CA ARG A 197 18.88 41.88 -3.62
C ARG A 197 19.53 42.76 -2.53
N LYS A 198 19.75 42.24 -1.33
CA LYS A 198 20.44 42.96 -0.23
C LYS A 198 21.88 43.37 -0.59
N ARG A 199 22.60 42.53 -1.34
CA ARG A 199 23.94 42.86 -1.83
C ARG A 199 23.92 43.98 -2.87
N LYS A 200 22.94 44.00 -3.77
CA LYS A 200 22.78 45.11 -4.74
C LYS A 200 22.38 46.43 -4.07
N SER A 201 21.51 46.39 -3.05
CA SER A 201 21.08 47.62 -2.36
C SER A 201 22.16 48.25 -1.48
N SER A 202 23.11 47.47 -0.97
CA SER A 202 24.25 47.97 -0.17
C SER A 202 25.40 48.53 -1.01
N GLN A 203 25.35 48.37 -2.34
CA GLN A 203 26.34 48.91 -3.28
C GLN A 203 25.89 50.22 -3.96
N LEU A 204 24.70 50.74 -3.66
CA LEU A 204 24.28 52.06 -4.12
C LEU A 204 24.98 53.15 -3.28
N PRO A 205 25.67 54.13 -3.90
CA PRO A 205 26.31 55.21 -3.16
C PRO A 205 25.23 56.03 -2.43
N ARG A 206 25.49 56.36 -1.16
CA ARG A 206 24.70 57.32 -0.40
C ARG A 206 25.00 58.70 -0.98
N ASN A 207 24.03 59.27 -1.68
CA ASN A 207 24.02 60.70 -2.00
C ASN A 207 23.77 61.53 -0.74
#